data_AF-A0A7V9P8J8-F1
#
_entry.id   AF-A0A7V9P8J8-F1
#
_cell.length_a   1.000
_cell.length_b   1.000
_cell.length_c   1.000
_cell.angle_alpha   90.00
_cell.angle_beta   90.00
_cell.angle_gamma   90.00
#
_symmetry.space_group_name_H-M   'P 1'
#
loop_
_entity.id
_entity.type
_entity.pdbx_description
1 polymer ?
#
loop_
_entity_poly.entity_id
_entity_poly.type
_entity_poly.pdbx_seq_one_letter_code
_entity_poly.pdbx_strand_id
1 'polypeptide(L)'
;MPRHSEKSHKRQAVRDYLESAIFKTPEEHPINVKKVAEDVGLSRTSIYKYGFDVEIQSAVIEQRKNARKSGKFIEKQVYQDIIGDLRRDLEKERQIVKSLQTEIMLIEANSCRLGIDPEELRVAITKPDRSVSRAGSNKKRSLHR
;
A
#
# COMPACT_ATOMS: atom_id res chain seq x y z
N MET A 1 -20.90 12.32 55.71
CA MET A 1 -19.95 12.04 54.61
C MET A 1 -19.42 10.62 54.80
N PRO A 2 -19.68 9.67 53.89
CA PRO A 2 -19.16 8.31 54.04
C PRO A 2 -17.64 8.34 53.86
N ARG A 3 -16.88 7.83 54.83
CA ARG A 3 -15.42 7.67 54.69
C ARG A 3 -15.16 6.61 53.63
N HIS A 4 -14.71 7.02 52.46
CA HIS A 4 -14.21 6.11 51.45
C HIS A 4 -13.02 5.34 52.02
N SER A 5 -13.11 4.00 52.02
CA SER A 5 -12.01 3.13 52.43
C SER A 5 -10.80 3.42 51.53
N GLU A 6 -9.59 3.44 52.06
CA GLU A 6 -8.36 3.56 51.26
C GLU A 6 -8.32 2.59 50.07
N LYS A 7 -8.98 1.43 50.19
CA LYS A 7 -9.15 0.47 49.10
C LYS A 7 -9.90 1.04 47.90
N SER A 8 -10.95 1.85 48.10
CA SER A 8 -11.75 2.38 46.99
C SER A 8 -11.00 3.45 46.21
N HIS A 9 -10.24 4.32 46.89
CA HIS A 9 -9.39 5.30 46.22
C HIS A 9 -8.30 4.62 45.37
N LYS A 10 -7.64 3.61 45.93
CA LYS A 10 -6.62 2.83 45.21
C LYS A 10 -7.22 2.04 44.04
N ARG A 11 -8.42 1.50 44.19
CA ARG A 11 -9.15 0.82 43.11
C ARG A 11 -9.50 1.78 41.99
N GLN A 12 -9.98 2.98 42.31
CA GLN A 12 -10.34 3.97 41.29
C GLN A 12 -9.12 4.36 40.47
N ALA A 13 -7.99 4.66 41.11
CA ALA A 13 -6.76 5.02 40.41
C ALA A 13 -6.24 3.90 39.48
N VAL A 14 -6.36 2.63 39.91
CA VAL A 14 -6.04 1.49 39.03
C VAL A 14 -7.02 1.41 37.87
N ARG A 15 -8.32 1.60 38.10
CA ARG A 15 -9.33 1.55 37.03
C ARG A 15 -9.13 2.65 35.99
N ASP A 16 -8.86 3.88 36.41
CA ASP A 16 -8.63 5.01 35.50
C ASP A 16 -7.41 4.74 34.60
N TYR A 17 -6.33 4.15 35.16
CA TYR A 17 -5.19 3.69 34.38
C TYR A 17 -5.58 2.60 33.36
N LEU A 18 -6.33 1.58 33.80
CA LEU A 18 -6.73 0.47 32.94
C LEU A 18 -7.64 0.94 31.79
N GLU A 19 -8.61 1.83 32.07
CA GLU A 19 -9.49 2.39 31.05
C GLU A 19 -8.70 3.12 29.96
N SER A 20 -7.71 3.93 30.33
CA SER A 20 -6.87 4.62 29.36
C SER A 20 -5.94 3.67 28.58
N ALA A 21 -5.46 2.58 29.21
CA ALA A 21 -4.57 1.61 28.59
C ALA A 21 -5.27 0.65 27.62
N ILE A 22 -6.56 0.33 27.84
CA ILE A 22 -7.35 -0.58 26.99
C ILE A 22 -7.50 -0.09 25.55
N PHE A 23 -7.49 1.23 25.34
CA PHE A 23 -7.64 1.85 24.01
C PHE A 23 -6.31 1.99 23.24
N LYS A 24 -5.18 1.82 23.93
CA LYS A 24 -3.84 1.93 23.33
C LYS A 24 -3.27 0.56 23.00
N THR A 25 -2.28 0.53 22.10
CA THR A 25 -1.61 -0.72 21.75
C THR A 25 -0.81 -1.26 22.95
N PRO A 26 -0.62 -2.58 23.06
CA PRO A 26 0.19 -3.18 24.12
C PRO A 26 1.65 -2.70 24.15
N GLU A 27 2.16 -2.20 23.01
CA GLU A 27 3.50 -1.64 22.87
C GLU A 27 3.60 -0.23 23.48
N GLU A 28 2.55 0.59 23.31
CA GLU A 28 2.49 1.95 23.87
C GLU A 28 2.19 1.94 25.37
N HIS A 29 1.23 1.11 25.82
CA HIS A 29 0.84 1.00 27.23
C HIS A 29 0.73 -0.46 27.67
N PRO A 30 1.86 -1.08 28.09
CA PRO A 30 1.83 -2.44 28.57
C PRO A 30 1.08 -2.53 29.90
N ILE A 31 -0.04 -3.26 29.90
CA ILE A 31 -0.79 -3.56 31.13
C ILE A 31 -0.10 -4.75 31.82
N ASN A 32 0.73 -4.44 32.82
CA ASN A 32 1.40 -5.44 33.67
C ASN A 32 1.34 -4.98 35.12
N VAL A 33 1.29 -5.92 36.08
CA VAL A 33 1.25 -5.61 37.53
C VAL A 33 2.38 -4.66 37.94
N LYS A 34 3.60 -4.86 37.40
CA LYS A 34 4.74 -3.97 37.65
C LYS A 34 4.48 -2.55 37.14
N LYS A 35 3.93 -2.41 35.92
CA LYS A 35 3.79 -1.11 35.29
C LYS A 35 2.61 -0.31 35.84
N VAL A 36 1.50 -1.00 36.11
CA VAL A 36 0.35 -0.45 36.84
C VAL A 36 0.77 0.03 38.24
N ALA A 37 1.60 -0.75 38.95
CA ALA A 37 2.15 -0.34 40.24
C ALA A 37 2.99 0.95 40.15
N GLU A 38 3.87 1.04 39.14
CA GLU A 38 4.72 2.21 38.93
C GLU A 38 3.90 3.47 38.59
N ASP A 39 2.96 3.38 37.66
CA ASP A 39 2.22 4.55 37.17
C ASP A 39 1.14 5.03 38.16
N VAL A 40 0.54 4.10 38.93
CA VAL A 40 -0.44 4.43 39.97
C VAL A 40 0.23 4.78 41.31
N GLY A 41 1.56 4.56 41.43
CA GLY A 41 2.30 4.83 42.67
C GLY A 41 1.98 3.85 43.81
N LEU A 42 1.63 2.60 43.48
CA LEU A 42 1.29 1.55 44.44
C LEU A 42 2.40 0.50 44.54
N SER A 43 2.58 -0.09 45.73
CA SER A 43 3.46 -1.26 45.82
C SER A 43 2.80 -2.47 45.15
N ARG A 44 3.60 -3.36 44.55
CA ARG A 44 3.10 -4.63 43.99
C ARG A 44 2.39 -5.47 45.05
N THR A 45 2.88 -5.45 46.28
CA THR A 45 2.25 -6.11 47.43
C THR A 45 0.87 -5.55 47.73
N SER A 46 0.63 -4.25 47.52
CA SER A 46 -0.69 -3.63 47.68
C SER A 46 -1.66 -4.12 46.59
N ILE A 47 -1.19 -4.27 45.35
CA ILE A 47 -2.02 -4.82 44.26
C ILE A 47 -2.52 -6.22 44.61
N TYR A 48 -1.62 -7.10 45.07
CA TYR A 48 -2.00 -8.46 45.50
C TYR A 48 -2.87 -8.45 46.77
N LYS A 49 -2.54 -7.63 47.77
CA LYS A 49 -3.30 -7.51 49.02
C LYS A 49 -4.76 -7.11 48.78
N TYR A 50 -5.02 -6.27 47.78
CA TYR A 50 -6.38 -5.81 47.46
C TYR A 50 -7.07 -6.61 46.35
N GLY A 51 -6.37 -7.55 45.70
CA GLY A 51 -6.91 -8.42 44.65
C GLY A 51 -7.13 -7.71 43.31
N PHE A 52 -6.35 -6.67 43.02
CA PHE A 52 -6.45 -5.94 41.74
C PHE A 52 -5.78 -6.69 40.57
N ASP A 53 -5.05 -7.77 40.86
CA ASP A 53 -4.42 -8.64 39.87
C ASP A 53 -5.43 -9.24 38.89
N VAL A 54 -6.62 -9.61 39.35
CA VAL A 54 -7.70 -10.13 38.49
C VAL A 54 -8.20 -9.06 37.52
N GLU A 55 -8.38 -7.82 38.00
CA GLU A 55 -8.84 -6.69 37.18
C GLU A 55 -7.80 -6.31 36.11
N ILE A 56 -6.51 -6.37 36.46
CA ILE A 56 -5.40 -6.15 35.52
C ILE A 56 -5.38 -7.25 34.45
N GLN A 57 -5.54 -8.52 34.82
CA GLN A 57 -5.57 -9.63 33.86
C GLN A 57 -6.75 -9.53 32.88
N SER A 58 -7.94 -9.15 33.36
CA SER A 58 -9.08 -8.93 32.46
C SER A 58 -8.80 -7.80 31.46
N ALA A 59 -8.21 -6.69 31.93
CA ALA A 59 -7.86 -5.58 31.06
C ALA A 59 -6.80 -5.94 30.01
N VAL A 60 -5.82 -6.81 30.34
CA VAL A 60 -4.87 -7.35 29.36
C VAL A 60 -5.56 -8.11 28.24
N ILE A 61 -6.57 -8.93 28.58
CA ILE A 61 -7.33 -9.70 27.58
C ILE A 61 -8.10 -8.74 26.66
N GLU A 62 -8.72 -7.71 27.22
CA GLU A 62 -9.46 -6.70 26.45
C GLU A 62 -8.54 -5.87 25.55
N GLN A 63 -7.40 -5.40 26.06
CA GLN A 63 -6.41 -4.68 25.27
C GLN A 63 -5.90 -5.53 24.08
N ARG A 64 -5.62 -6.83 24.31
CA ARG A 64 -5.22 -7.75 23.24
C ARG A 64 -6.33 -7.95 22.20
N LYS A 65 -7.60 -8.04 22.63
CA LYS A 65 -8.74 -8.15 21.70
C LYS A 65 -8.89 -6.88 20.85
N ASN A 66 -8.73 -5.71 21.46
CA ASN A 66 -8.81 -4.42 20.75
C ASN A 66 -7.64 -4.23 19.78
N ALA A 67 -6.42 -4.55 20.21
CA ALA A 67 -5.23 -4.52 19.34
C ALA A 67 -5.38 -5.41 18.12
N ARG A 68 -5.93 -6.63 18.27
CA ARG A 68 -6.21 -7.53 17.14
C ARG A 68 -7.26 -6.98 16.18
N LYS A 69 -8.29 -6.29 16.68
CA LYS A 69 -9.30 -5.63 15.83
C LYS A 69 -8.68 -4.46 15.07
N SER A 70 -7.85 -3.66 15.73
CA SER A 70 -7.13 -2.54 15.12
C SER A 70 -6.15 -3.03 14.04
N GLY A 71 -5.35 -4.06 14.30
CA GLY A 71 -4.43 -4.63 13.31
C GLY A 71 -5.14 -5.13 12.05
N LYS A 72 -6.25 -5.87 12.19
CA LYS A 72 -7.06 -6.30 11.05
C LYS A 72 -7.69 -5.15 10.26
N PHE A 73 -8.04 -4.07 10.95
CA PHE A 73 -8.58 -2.87 10.30
C PHE A 73 -7.50 -2.15 9.48
N ILE A 74 -6.30 -2.00 10.06
CA ILE A 74 -5.14 -1.41 9.39
C ILE A 74 -4.75 -2.24 8.16
N GLU A 75 -4.66 -3.57 8.29
CA GLU A 75 -4.39 -4.47 7.16
C GLU A 75 -5.42 -4.29 6.06
N LYS A 76 -6.71 -4.27 6.40
CA LYS A 76 -7.79 -4.09 5.42
C LYS A 76 -7.66 -2.75 4.69
N GLN A 77 -7.32 -1.69 5.40
CA GLN A 77 -7.14 -0.36 4.82
C GLN A 77 -5.94 -0.33 3.85
N VAL A 78 -4.81 -0.90 4.24
CA VAL A 78 -3.62 -1.03 3.37
C VAL A 78 -3.96 -1.82 2.09
N TYR A 79 -4.68 -2.93 2.21
CA TYR A 79 -5.09 -3.70 1.03
C TYR A 79 -6.08 -2.91 0.14
N GLN A 80 -6.96 -2.11 0.73
CA GLN A 80 -7.87 -1.25 -0.04
C GLN A 80 -7.11 -0.19 -0.83
N ASP A 81 -6.08 0.41 -0.24
CA ASP A 81 -5.24 1.41 -0.90
C ASP A 81 -4.47 0.78 -2.08
N ILE A 82 -3.85 -0.39 -1.87
CA ILE A 82 -3.15 -1.14 -2.93
C ILE A 82 -4.10 -1.49 -4.09
N ILE A 83 -5.31 -1.96 -3.79
CA ILE A 83 -6.31 -2.26 -4.83
C ILE A 83 -6.72 -0.98 -5.58
N GLY A 84 -6.83 0.14 -4.87
CA GLY A 84 -7.09 1.46 -5.46
C GLY A 84 -6.01 1.86 -6.46
N ASP A 85 -4.74 1.71 -6.09
CA ASP A 85 -3.58 2.02 -6.92
C ASP A 85 -3.55 1.16 -8.18
N LEU A 86 -3.69 -0.16 -8.03
CA LEU A 86 -3.72 -1.09 -9.15
C LEU A 86 -4.86 -0.79 -10.13
N ARG A 87 -6.03 -0.39 -9.64
CA ARG A 87 -7.15 0.03 -10.49
C ARG A 87 -6.84 1.30 -11.28
N ARG A 88 -6.18 2.27 -10.66
CA ARG A 88 -5.76 3.51 -11.33
C ARG A 88 -4.78 3.22 -12.45
N ASP A 89 -3.81 2.35 -12.20
CA ASP A 89 -2.82 2.01 -13.22
C ASP A 89 -3.43 1.19 -14.37
N LEU A 90 -4.34 0.26 -14.07
CA LEU A 90 -5.11 -0.43 -15.10
C LEU A 90 -5.91 0.52 -16.00
N GLU A 91 -6.51 1.56 -15.42
CA GLU A 91 -7.28 2.53 -16.20
C GLU A 91 -6.38 3.39 -17.09
N LYS A 92 -5.19 3.80 -16.60
CA LYS A 92 -4.20 4.50 -17.43
C LYS A 92 -3.75 3.65 -18.62
N GLU A 93 -3.39 2.39 -18.38
CA GLU A 93 -3.00 1.45 -19.43
C GLU A 93 -4.12 1.26 -20.45
N ARG A 94 -5.37 1.14 -20.01
CA ARG A 94 -6.54 1.06 -20.91
C ARG A 94 -6.71 2.31 -21.76
N GLN A 95 -6.45 3.49 -21.22
CA GLN A 95 -6.52 4.73 -21.99
C GLN A 95 -5.42 4.79 -23.04
N ILE A 96 -4.20 4.40 -22.69
CA ILE A 96 -3.07 4.32 -23.63
C ILE A 96 -3.36 3.32 -24.75
N VAL A 97 -3.86 2.12 -24.41
CA VAL A 97 -4.22 1.11 -25.43
C VAL A 97 -5.31 1.65 -26.36
N LYS A 98 -6.35 2.31 -25.82
CA LYS A 98 -7.40 2.91 -26.65
C LYS A 98 -6.84 3.99 -27.58
N SER A 99 -5.97 4.87 -27.10
CA SER A 99 -5.38 5.90 -27.97
C SER A 99 -4.51 5.30 -29.07
N LEU A 100 -3.69 4.29 -28.74
CA LEU A 100 -2.88 3.57 -29.74
C LEU A 100 -3.74 2.85 -30.77
N GLN A 101 -4.84 2.20 -30.34
CA GLN A 101 -5.79 1.59 -31.26
C GLN A 101 -6.39 2.61 -32.22
N THR A 102 -6.79 3.79 -31.72
CA THR A 102 -7.33 4.85 -32.60
C THR A 102 -6.31 5.36 -33.60
N GLU A 103 -5.04 5.50 -33.20
CA GLU A 103 -3.96 5.91 -34.09
C GLU A 103 -3.69 4.86 -35.17
N ILE A 104 -3.65 3.57 -34.80
CA ILE A 104 -3.49 2.47 -35.75
C ILE A 104 -4.63 2.46 -36.78
N MET A 105 -5.88 2.60 -36.33
CA MET A 105 -7.03 2.66 -37.24
C MET A 105 -6.96 3.85 -38.21
N LEU A 106 -6.45 5.00 -37.76
CA LEU A 106 -6.23 6.16 -38.63
C LEU A 106 -5.13 5.88 -39.66
N ILE A 107 -4.04 5.23 -39.26
CA ILE A 107 -2.95 4.83 -40.16
C ILE A 107 -3.49 3.87 -41.22
N GLU A 108 -4.25 2.85 -40.83
CA GLU A 108 -4.85 1.86 -41.74
C GLU A 108 -5.86 2.53 -42.71
N ALA A 109 -6.69 3.43 -42.22
CA ALA A 109 -7.62 4.17 -43.08
C ALA A 109 -6.87 5.05 -44.10
N ASN A 110 -5.76 5.67 -43.69
CA ASN A 110 -4.95 6.51 -44.57
C ASN A 110 -4.13 5.68 -45.56
N SER A 111 -3.61 4.51 -45.18
CA SER A 111 -2.88 3.63 -46.09
C SER A 111 -3.79 3.14 -47.21
N CYS A 112 -5.02 2.73 -46.88
CA CYS A 112 -6.04 2.36 -47.86
C CYS A 112 -6.33 3.51 -48.84
N ARG A 113 -6.43 4.75 -48.36
CA ARG A 113 -6.61 5.94 -49.22
C ARG A 113 -5.44 6.20 -50.16
N LEU A 114 -4.22 5.88 -49.73
CA LEU A 114 -2.99 6.01 -50.51
C LEU A 114 -2.77 4.83 -51.46
N GLY A 115 -3.64 3.81 -51.44
CA GLY A 115 -3.49 2.59 -52.24
C GLY A 115 -2.39 1.66 -51.75
N ILE A 116 -1.95 1.82 -50.50
CA ILE A 116 -0.98 0.95 -49.82
C ILE A 116 -1.76 -0.11 -49.03
N ASP A 117 -1.34 -1.37 -49.15
CA ASP A 117 -1.92 -2.44 -48.32
C ASP A 117 -1.51 -2.22 -46.84
N PRO A 118 -2.46 -2.02 -45.91
CA PRO A 118 -2.15 -1.81 -44.50
C PRO A 118 -1.33 -2.94 -43.87
N GLU A 119 -1.46 -4.19 -44.36
CA GLU A 119 -0.68 -5.32 -43.82
C GLU A 119 0.82 -5.17 -44.09
N GLU A 120 1.21 -4.51 -45.20
CA GLU A 120 2.63 -4.25 -45.50
C GLU A 120 3.27 -3.33 -44.45
N LEU A 121 2.49 -2.44 -43.82
CA LEU A 121 2.98 -1.54 -42.77
C LEU A 121 3.31 -2.25 -41.46
N ARG A 122 2.82 -3.49 -41.26
CA ARG A 122 3.11 -4.31 -40.08
C ARG A 122 4.41 -5.09 -40.22
N VAL A 123 4.95 -5.18 -41.43
CA VAL A 123 6.22 -5.87 -41.69
C VAL A 123 7.37 -5.02 -41.17
N ALA A 124 8.28 -5.63 -40.42
CA ALA A 124 9.47 -4.94 -39.94
C ALA A 124 10.30 -4.43 -41.12
N ILE A 125 10.57 -3.11 -41.14
CA ILE A 125 11.37 -2.48 -42.20
C ILE A 125 12.77 -3.11 -42.19
N THR A 126 13.14 -3.76 -43.28
CA THR A 126 14.48 -4.32 -43.44
C THR A 126 15.52 -3.20 -43.48
N LYS A 127 16.71 -3.45 -42.94
CA LYS A 127 17.79 -2.47 -43.01
C LYS A 127 18.09 -2.19 -44.49
N PRO A 128 18.28 -0.91 -44.88
CA PRO A 128 18.53 -0.57 -46.26
C PRO A 128 19.77 -1.30 -46.76
N ASP A 129 19.68 -1.96 -47.90
CA ASP A 129 20.83 -2.59 -48.53
C ASP A 129 21.80 -1.50 -49.03
N ARG A 130 23.03 -1.54 -48.51
CA ARG A 130 24.12 -0.61 -48.84
C ARG A 130 25.17 -1.26 -49.74
N SER A 131 24.90 -2.46 -50.26
CA SER A 131 25.81 -3.22 -51.12
C SER A 131 26.19 -2.49 -52.41
N VAL A 132 25.31 -1.61 -52.90
CA VAL A 132 25.54 -0.82 -54.12
C VAL A 132 25.73 0.66 -53.78
N SER A 133 26.99 1.07 -53.62
CA SER A 133 27.35 2.49 -53.67
C SER A 133 27.13 3.01 -55.10
N ARG A 134 26.16 3.90 -55.31
CA ARG A 134 26.00 4.69 -56.55
C ARG A 134 26.97 5.87 -56.63
N ALA A 135 27.87 6.04 -55.65
CA ALA A 135 28.91 7.04 -55.73
C ALA A 135 30.05 6.54 -56.63
N GLY A 136 30.08 6.99 -57.89
CA GLY A 136 31.28 6.91 -58.73
C GLY A 136 31.18 6.21 -60.09
N SER A 137 30.03 5.66 -60.51
CA SER A 137 29.93 5.02 -61.84
C SER A 137 29.75 6.03 -63.00
N ASN A 138 30.73 6.91 -63.17
CA ASN A 138 30.95 7.63 -64.43
C ASN A 138 31.38 6.62 -65.50
N LYS A 139 30.41 5.93 -66.10
CA LYS A 139 30.61 5.12 -67.32
C LYS A 139 30.98 6.10 -68.44
N LYS A 140 32.28 6.28 -68.68
CA LYS A 140 32.83 7.04 -69.82
C LYS A 140 32.16 6.52 -71.10
N ARG A 141 31.39 7.38 -71.79
CA ARG A 141 30.99 7.18 -73.18
C ARG A 141 32.27 7.16 -74.02
N SER A 142 32.68 5.98 -74.50
CA SER A 142 33.68 5.88 -75.57
C SER A 142 33.04 6.36 -76.87
N LEU A 143 33.39 7.57 -77.27
CA LEU A 143 33.19 8.09 -78.63
C LEU A 143 34.08 7.28 -79.57
N HIS A 144 33.48 6.45 -80.44
CA HIS A 144 34.15 5.99 -81.65
C HIS A 144 33.86 6.96 -82.80
N ARG A 145 34.94 7.40 -83.43
CA ARG A 145 34.99 8.12 -84.72
C ARG A 145 34.60 7.18 -85.85
#